data_AF-A0A1F9DRN8-F1
#
_entry.id   AF-A0A1F9DRN8-F1
#
_cell.length_a   1.000
_cell.length_b   1.000
_cell.length_c   1.000
_cell.angle_alpha   90.00
_cell.angle_beta   90.00
_cell.angle_gamma   90.00
#
_symmetry.space_group_name_H-M   'P 1'
#
loop_
_entity.id
_entity.type
_entity.pdbx_description
1 polymer ?
#
loop_
_entity_poly.entity_id
_entity_poly.type
_entity_poly.pdbx_seq_one_letter_code
_entity_poly.pdbx_strand_id
1 'polypeptide(L)'
;MTVYVDTSVVLRALFREPNPIKAWGKWDKGYSSSLWRVEALRTVDRLRLSGNLSDGEVADLTRDIRVVHETLAIHPVSERILQRASESFPTVVGTLDAIHLATALAIREVEKVDFFMTHDLRLSTAARSLGFTVLGIE
;
A
#
# COMPACT_ATOMS: atom_id res chain seq x y z
N MET A 1 -14.54 -3.44 9.17
CA MET A 1 -13.25 -2.84 9.54
C MET A 1 -12.83 -1.81 8.49
N THR A 2 -12.17 -0.74 8.93
CA THR A 2 -11.47 0.22 8.06
C THR A 2 -9.98 -0.09 8.04
N VAL A 3 -9.38 -0.19 6.86
CA VAL A 3 -7.98 -0.59 6.69
C VAL A 3 -7.19 0.44 5.87
N TYR A 4 -5.90 0.56 6.15
CA TYR A 4 -4.94 1.18 5.24
C TYR A 4 -4.18 0.07 4.50
N VAL A 5 -4.09 0.17 3.18
CA VAL A 5 -3.52 -0.85 2.30
C VAL A 5 -2.28 -0.29 1.63
N ASP A 6 -1.11 -0.84 1.98
CA ASP A 6 0.14 -0.64 1.27
C ASP A 6 0.16 -1.40 -0.08
N THR A 7 0.98 -0.94 -1.02
CA THR A 7 1.12 -1.51 -2.36
C THR A 7 1.50 -2.98 -2.34
N SER A 8 2.38 -3.37 -1.42
CA SER A 8 2.84 -4.76 -1.31
C SER A 8 1.70 -5.76 -1.13
N VAL A 9 0.63 -5.38 -0.43
CA VAL A 9 -0.56 -6.20 -0.20
C VAL A 9 -1.34 -6.44 -1.48
N VAL A 10 -1.52 -5.37 -2.27
CA VAL A 10 -2.21 -5.43 -3.55
C VAL A 10 -1.43 -6.32 -4.53
N LEU A 11 -0.12 -6.06 -4.66
CA LEU A 11 0.73 -6.80 -5.59
C LEU A 11 0.83 -8.28 -5.24
N ARG A 12 0.94 -8.62 -3.96
CA ARG A 12 0.91 -10.02 -3.51
C ARG A 12 -0.36 -10.73 -3.96
N ALA A 13 -1.52 -10.09 -3.81
CA ALA A 13 -2.79 -10.66 -4.23
C ALA A 13 -2.88 -10.81 -5.75
N LEU A 14 -2.50 -9.78 -6.51
CA LEU A 14 -2.57 -9.77 -7.98
C LEU A 14 -1.59 -10.77 -8.62
N PHE A 15 -0.37 -10.86 -8.10
CA PHE A 15 0.63 -11.83 -8.56
C PHE A 15 0.44 -13.25 -8.01
N ARG A 16 -0.59 -13.46 -7.17
CA ARG A 16 -0.86 -14.75 -6.51
C ARG A 16 0.36 -15.28 -5.75
N GLU A 17 1.10 -14.40 -5.11
CA GLU A 17 2.26 -14.81 -4.32
C GLU A 17 1.81 -15.60 -3.08
N PRO A 18 2.65 -16.49 -2.54
CA PRO A 18 2.34 -17.21 -1.32
C PRO A 18 2.06 -16.29 -0.13
N ASN A 19 1.23 -16.79 0.80
CA ASN A 19 0.86 -16.12 2.05
C ASN A 19 0.26 -14.70 1.87
N PRO A 20 -0.82 -14.55 1.06
CA PRO A 20 -1.56 -13.29 1.05
C PRO A 20 -2.29 -13.09 2.38
N ILE A 21 -2.61 -11.84 2.72
CA ILE A 21 -3.46 -11.53 3.88
C ILE A 21 -4.82 -12.22 3.71
N LYS A 22 -5.19 -13.10 4.65
CA LYS A 22 -6.47 -13.86 4.62
C LYS A 22 -7.73 -12.97 4.64
N ALA A 23 -7.58 -11.74 5.13
CA ALA A 23 -8.60 -10.70 5.17
C ALA A 23 -8.65 -9.82 3.91
N TRP A 24 -7.88 -10.16 2.86
CA TRP A 24 -7.91 -9.43 1.59
C TRP A 24 -9.34 -9.31 1.03
N GLY A 25 -9.76 -8.08 0.74
CA GLY A 25 -11.12 -7.75 0.27
C GLY A 25 -12.23 -7.88 1.32
N LYS A 26 -11.90 -8.25 2.56
CA LYS A 26 -12.88 -8.44 3.66
C LYS A 26 -12.84 -7.27 4.64
N TRP A 27 -13.01 -6.06 4.11
CA TRP A 27 -13.10 -4.81 4.87
C TRP A 27 -14.32 -4.01 4.40
N ASP A 28 -14.82 -3.12 5.26
CA ASP A 28 -15.93 -2.23 4.88
C ASP A 28 -15.40 -1.05 4.06
N LYS A 29 -14.16 -0.62 4.37
CA LYS A 29 -13.49 0.48 3.68
C LYS A 29 -11.98 0.28 3.67
N GLY A 30 -11.37 0.38 2.50
CA GLY A 30 -9.94 0.29 2.31
C GLY A 30 -9.38 1.59 1.79
N TYR A 31 -8.43 2.18 2.52
CA TYR A 31 -7.70 3.37 2.11
C TYR A 31 -6.34 3.02 1.52
N SER A 32 -5.85 3.85 0.62
CA SER A 32 -4.44 3.83 0.24
C SER A 32 -3.98 5.21 -0.23
N SER A 33 -2.67 5.45 -0.25
CA SER A 33 -2.09 6.67 -0.84
C SER A 33 -2.20 6.63 -2.35
N SER A 34 -2.43 7.76 -3.02
CA SER A 34 -2.36 7.83 -4.49
C SER A 34 -1.03 7.33 -5.07
N LEU A 35 0.03 7.27 -4.24
CA LEU A 35 1.31 6.66 -4.56
C LEU A 35 1.21 5.18 -4.96
N TRP A 36 0.27 4.42 -4.38
CA TRP A 36 0.24 2.97 -4.53
C TRP A 36 0.13 2.51 -5.98
N ARG A 37 -0.64 3.26 -6.78
CA ARG A 37 -0.85 2.97 -8.21
C ARG A 37 0.42 3.19 -9.01
N VAL A 38 1.23 4.20 -8.64
CA VAL A 38 2.52 4.46 -9.27
C VAL A 38 3.46 3.30 -9.01
N GLU A 39 3.55 2.85 -7.75
CA GLU A 39 4.40 1.73 -7.37
C GLU A 39 3.99 0.41 -8.03
N ALA A 40 2.68 0.15 -8.11
CA ALA A 40 2.14 -1.03 -8.78
C ALA A 40 2.48 -1.02 -10.28
N LEU A 41 2.19 0.07 -10.99
CA LEU A 41 2.47 0.19 -12.43
C LEU A 41 3.96 0.18 -12.73
N ARG A 42 4.80 0.77 -11.86
CA ARG A 42 6.26 0.70 -12.00
C ARG A 42 6.80 -0.71 -11.76
N THR A 43 6.17 -1.48 -10.88
CA THR A 43 6.51 -2.89 -10.69
C THR A 43 6.15 -3.72 -11.93
N VAL A 44 4.95 -3.54 -12.49
CA VAL A 44 4.56 -4.20 -13.76
C VAL A 44 5.53 -3.85 -14.89
N ASP A 45 5.86 -2.56 -15.05
CA ASP A 45 6.78 -2.11 -16.10
C ASP A 45 8.19 -2.67 -15.91
N ARG A 46 8.70 -2.73 -14.67
CA ARG A 46 10.00 -3.35 -14.37
C ARG A 46 10.00 -4.82 -14.75
N LEU A 47 8.96 -5.58 -14.41
CA LEU A 47 8.85 -7.00 -14.71
C LEU A 47 8.69 -7.26 -16.23
N ARG A 48 7.98 -6.38 -16.94
CA ARG A 48 7.92 -6.40 -18.41
C ARG A 48 9.33 -6.22 -19.01
N LEU A 49 10.07 -5.21 -18.56
CA LEU A 49 11.41 -4.92 -19.06
C LEU A 49 12.44 -6.02 -18.75
N SER A 50 12.26 -6.76 -17.65
CA SER A 50 13.10 -7.92 -17.32
C SER A 50 12.64 -9.23 -17.98
N GLY A 51 11.60 -9.20 -18.82
CA GLY A 51 11.07 -10.39 -19.51
C GLY A 51 10.31 -11.35 -18.59
N ASN A 52 9.93 -10.91 -17.39
CA ASN A 52 9.16 -11.71 -16.44
C ASN A 52 7.64 -11.62 -16.66
N LEU A 53 7.18 -10.74 -17.54
CA LEU A 53 5.78 -10.64 -17.95
C LEU A 53 5.68 -10.53 -19.47
N SER A 54 4.76 -11.28 -20.06
CA SER A 54 4.31 -11.12 -21.44
C SER A 54 3.40 -9.89 -21.60
N ASP A 55 3.22 -9.43 -22.83
CA ASP A 55 2.32 -8.31 -23.13
C ASP A 55 0.86 -8.58 -22.71
N GLY A 56 0.43 -9.85 -22.80
CA GLY A 56 -0.89 -10.28 -22.33
C GLY A 56 -1.03 -10.13 -20.81
N GLU A 57 -0.03 -10.60 -20.06
CA GLU A 57 -0.02 -10.48 -18.60
C GLU A 57 0.04 -9.01 -18.14
N VAL A 58 0.78 -8.16 -18.86
CA VAL A 58 0.81 -6.71 -18.60
C VAL A 58 -0.57 -6.08 -18.78
N ALA A 59 -1.28 -6.46 -19.85
CA ALA A 59 -2.63 -5.95 -20.11
C ALA A 59 -3.62 -6.38 -19.01
N ASP A 60 -3.55 -7.63 -18.56
CA ASP A 60 -4.40 -8.16 -17.49
C ASP A 60 -4.09 -7.51 -16.14
N LEU A 61 -2.81 -7.41 -15.76
CA LEU A 61 -2.42 -6.74 -14.52
C LEU A 61 -2.81 -5.26 -14.51
N THR A 62 -2.69 -4.56 -15.64
CA THR A 62 -3.10 -3.15 -15.76
C THR A 62 -4.60 -3.00 -15.56
N ARG A 63 -5.39 -3.94 -16.10
CA ARG A 63 -6.85 -4.00 -15.91
C ARG A 63 -7.18 -4.24 -14.43
N ASP A 64 -6.52 -5.20 -13.80
CA ASP A 64 -6.79 -5.57 -12.40
C ASP A 64 -6.37 -4.45 -11.44
N ILE A 65 -5.24 -3.78 -11.66
CA ILE A 65 -4.82 -2.59 -10.91
C ILE A 65 -5.88 -1.49 -11.00
N ARG A 66 -6.46 -1.27 -12.19
CA ARG A 66 -7.55 -0.28 -12.36
C ARG A 66 -8.78 -0.67 -11.54
N VAL A 67 -9.19 -1.94 -11.58
CA VAL A 67 -10.33 -2.43 -10.79
C VAL A 67 -10.07 -2.22 -9.29
N VAL A 68 -8.89 -2.61 -8.78
CA VAL A 68 -8.54 -2.37 -7.36
C VAL A 68 -8.59 -0.87 -7.03
N HIS A 69 -8.10 -0.01 -7.91
CA HIS A 69 -8.13 1.45 -7.72
C HIS A 69 -9.53 2.01 -7.56
N GLU A 70 -10.50 1.50 -8.31
CA GLU A 70 -11.89 1.93 -8.23
C GLU A 70 -12.57 1.47 -6.92
N THR A 71 -12.02 0.46 -6.24
CA THR A 71 -12.56 -0.07 -4.97
C THR A 71 -11.96 0.55 -3.70
N LEU A 72 -10.79 1.18 -3.81
CA LEU A 72 -10.10 1.78 -2.66
C LEU A 72 -10.44 3.27 -2.54
N ALA A 73 -10.58 3.75 -1.31
CA ALA A 73 -10.61 5.17 -1.01
C ALA A 73 -9.19 5.75 -1.13
N ILE A 74 -8.91 6.40 -2.26
CA ILE A 74 -7.58 6.93 -2.55
C ILE A 74 -7.38 8.29 -1.90
N HIS A 75 -6.40 8.38 -1.00
CA HIS A 75 -6.00 9.63 -0.40
C HIS A 75 -4.87 10.27 -1.22
N PRO A 76 -5.02 11.52 -1.69
CA PRO A 76 -3.99 12.18 -2.49
C PRO A 76 -2.72 12.44 -1.67
N VAL A 77 -1.56 12.34 -2.32
CA VAL A 77 -0.28 12.85 -1.79
C VAL A 77 -0.27 14.37 -1.95
N SER A 78 -0.72 15.08 -0.90
CA SER A 78 -0.73 16.54 -0.85
C SER A 78 0.58 17.08 -0.24
N GLU A 79 0.78 18.40 -0.32
CA GLU A 79 1.90 19.09 0.35
C GLU A 79 1.97 18.78 1.84
N ARG A 80 0.82 18.66 2.53
CA ARG A 80 0.77 18.26 3.94
C ARG A 80 1.34 16.85 4.15
N ILE A 81 1.00 15.90 3.26
CA ILE A 81 1.54 14.54 3.33
C ILE A 81 3.04 14.55 3.09
N LEU A 82 3.53 15.30 2.10
CA LEU A 82 4.95 15.43 1.80
C LEU A 82 5.73 16.07 2.95
N GLN A 83 5.18 17.12 3.56
CA GLN A 83 5.75 17.76 4.74
C GLN A 83 5.87 16.75 5.89
N ARG A 84 4.79 16.04 6.22
CA ARG A 84 4.80 15.03 7.29
C ARG A 84 5.76 13.87 6.98
N ALA A 85 5.85 13.45 5.72
CA ALA A 85 6.77 12.38 5.29
C ALA A 85 8.25 12.80 5.35
N SER A 86 8.54 14.11 5.32
CA SER A 86 9.90 14.67 5.42
C SER A 86 10.41 14.80 6.85
N GLU A 87 9.51 14.66 7.83
CA GLU A 87 9.84 14.72 9.26
C GLU A 87 10.42 13.38 9.76
N SER A 88 10.96 13.39 10.98
CA SER A 88 11.48 12.17 11.60
C SER A 88 10.38 11.16 11.92
N PHE A 89 10.71 9.89 11.71
CA PHE A 89 9.95 8.73 12.16
C PHE A 89 10.72 7.99 13.27
N PRO A 90 10.03 7.22 14.15
CA PRO A 90 10.70 6.53 15.26
C PRO A 90 11.68 5.42 14.83
N THR A 91 11.60 4.96 13.58
CA THR A 91 12.44 3.89 13.02
C THR A 91 12.96 4.28 11.64
N VAL A 92 13.84 3.45 11.08
CA VAL A 92 14.28 3.61 9.67
C VAL A 92 13.09 3.36 8.75
N VAL A 93 12.83 4.31 7.86
CA VAL A 93 11.73 4.28 6.88
C VAL A 93 12.26 4.81 5.55
N GLY A 94 11.97 4.13 4.44
CA GLY A 94 12.30 4.61 3.10
C GLY A 94 11.38 5.76 2.67
N THR A 95 11.77 6.53 1.65
CA THR A 95 10.98 7.70 1.21
C THR A 95 9.52 7.36 0.84
N LEU A 96 9.30 6.27 0.09
CA LEU A 96 7.96 5.85 -0.34
C LEU A 96 7.13 5.34 0.85
N ASP A 97 7.75 4.53 1.71
CA ASP A 97 7.15 4.07 2.98
C ASP A 97 6.76 5.24 3.89
N ALA A 98 7.57 6.29 3.95
CA ALA A 98 7.29 7.48 4.74
C ALA A 98 6.04 8.22 4.21
N ILE A 99 5.85 8.26 2.89
CA ILE A 99 4.63 8.79 2.28
C ILE A 99 3.42 7.92 2.63
N HIS A 100 3.55 6.59 2.59
CA HIS A 100 2.48 5.69 3.03
C HIS A 100 2.11 5.91 4.50
N LEU A 101 3.08 5.96 5.41
CA LEU A 101 2.86 6.23 6.83
C LEU A 101 2.24 7.60 7.08
N ALA A 102 2.77 8.66 6.45
CA ALA A 102 2.22 10.02 6.58
C ALA A 102 0.76 10.07 6.10
N THR A 103 0.44 9.37 5.02
CA THR A 103 -0.94 9.26 4.51
C THR A 103 -1.84 8.53 5.50
N ALA A 104 -1.40 7.39 6.03
CA ALA A 104 -2.17 6.63 7.01
C ALA A 104 -2.42 7.42 8.30
N LEU A 105 -1.42 8.19 8.76
CA LEU A 105 -1.54 9.09 9.90
C LEU A 105 -2.59 10.18 9.66
N ALA A 106 -2.56 10.82 8.48
CA ALA A 106 -3.53 11.86 8.13
C ALA A 106 -4.97 11.31 8.07
N ILE A 107 -5.17 10.12 7.52
CA ILE A 107 -6.49 9.45 7.53
C ILE A 107 -6.92 9.19 8.98
N ARG A 108 -6.00 8.75 9.84
CA ARG A 108 -6.29 8.44 11.24
C ARG A 108 -6.70 9.64 12.09
N GLU A 109 -6.44 10.86 11.62
CA GLU A 109 -6.93 12.09 12.27
C GLU A 109 -8.46 12.25 12.14
N VAL A 110 -9.07 11.68 11.10
CA VAL A 110 -10.50 11.87 10.79
C VAL A 110 -11.30 10.58 10.80
N GLU A 111 -10.65 9.42 10.65
CA GLU A 111 -11.30 8.11 10.65
C GLU A 111 -10.46 7.08 11.40
N LYS A 112 -11.11 6.22 12.18
CA LYS A 112 -10.40 5.13 12.85
C LYS A 112 -9.90 4.12 11.81
N VAL A 113 -8.59 3.94 11.73
CA VAL A 113 -7.94 2.88 10.95
C VAL A 113 -7.72 1.68 11.86
N ASP A 114 -8.48 0.59 11.65
CA ASP A 114 -8.37 -0.63 12.47
C ASP A 114 -7.06 -1.37 12.20
N PHE A 115 -6.65 -1.47 10.92
CA PHE A 115 -5.43 -2.16 10.52
C PHE A 115 -4.64 -1.41 9.46
N PHE A 116 -3.33 -1.38 9.61
CA PHE A 116 -2.37 -1.06 8.55
C PHE A 116 -1.88 -2.38 7.93
N MET A 117 -2.14 -2.59 6.65
CA MET A 117 -1.79 -3.82 5.95
C MET A 117 -0.54 -3.59 5.10
N THR A 118 0.50 -4.39 5.32
CA THR A 118 1.73 -4.39 4.52
C THR A 118 2.44 -5.75 4.63
N HIS A 119 3.11 -6.17 3.56
CA HIS A 119 4.04 -7.29 3.55
C HIS A 119 5.51 -6.85 3.74
N ASP A 120 5.77 -5.54 3.92
CA ASP A 120 7.10 -5.02 4.20
C ASP A 120 7.36 -4.97 5.73
N LEU A 121 8.40 -5.69 6.17
CA LEU A 121 8.77 -5.80 7.58
C LEU A 121 9.23 -4.47 8.18
N ARG A 122 9.93 -3.63 7.42
CA ARG A 122 10.42 -2.32 7.89
C ARG A 122 9.26 -1.35 8.05
N LEU A 123 8.38 -1.26 7.04
CA LEU A 123 7.17 -0.44 7.10
C LEU A 123 6.23 -0.90 8.23
N SER A 124 6.07 -2.21 8.42
CA SER A 124 5.32 -2.76 9.56
C SER A 124 5.89 -2.31 10.90
N THR A 125 7.21 -2.40 11.07
CA THR A 125 7.88 -1.98 12.31
C THR A 125 7.64 -0.49 12.58
N ALA A 126 7.74 0.33 11.54
CA ALA A 126 7.47 1.77 11.63
C ALA A 126 6.01 2.07 11.98
N ALA A 127 5.05 1.42 11.31
CA ALA A 127 3.63 1.58 11.59
C ALA A 127 3.28 1.17 13.03
N ARG A 128 3.82 0.06 13.52
CA ARG A 128 3.66 -0.38 14.93
C ARG A 128 4.21 0.65 15.91
N SER A 129 5.38 1.24 15.63
CA SER A 129 5.97 2.29 16.48
C SER A 129 5.10 3.55 16.59
N LEU A 130 4.22 3.78 15.61
CA LEU A 130 3.25 4.87 15.56
C LEU A 130 1.85 4.45 16.06
N GLY A 131 1.73 3.28 16.68
CA GLY A 131 0.50 2.78 17.28
C GLY A 131 -0.51 2.19 16.30
N PHE A 132 -0.11 1.84 15.07
CA PHE A 132 -0.99 1.06 14.19
C PHE A 132 -0.96 -0.43 14.58
N THR A 133 -2.12 -1.08 14.51
CA THR A 133 -2.19 -2.55 14.46
C THR A 133 -1.86 -2.99 13.05
N VAL A 134 -0.89 -3.88 12.86
CA VAL A 134 -0.40 -4.27 11.52
C VAL A 134 -0.75 -5.71 11.18
N LEU A 135 -1.18 -5.95 9.93
CA LEU A 135 -1.41 -7.28 9.35
C LEU A 135 -0.52 -7.49 8.10
N GLY A 136 -0.05 -8.73 7.87
CA GLY A 136 0.66 -9.13 6.65
C GLY A 136 2.13 -9.55 6.79
N ILE A 137 2.68 -9.64 8.01
CA ILE A 137 4.08 -10.03 8.24
C ILE A 137 4.27 -11.53 8.54
N GLU A 138 3.17 -12.29 8.59
CA GLU A 138 3.17 -13.74 8.82
C GLU A 138 3.33 -14.54 7.53
#